data_AF-A0A538UAT0-F1
#
_entry.id   AF-A0A538UAT0-F1
#
_cell.length_a   1.000
_cell.length_b   1.000
_cell.length_c   1.000
_cell.angle_alpha   90.00
_cell.angle_beta   90.00
_cell.angle_gamma   90.00
#
_symmetry.space_group_name_H-M   'P 1'
#
loop_
_entity.id
_entity.type
_entity.pdbx_description
1 polymer ?
#
loop_
_entity_poly.entity_id
_entity_poly.type
_entity_poly.pdbx_seq_one_letter_code
_entity_poly.pdbx_strand_id
1 'polypeptide(L)'
;MRVRSLAGALERVGRDTLVALARRANADIVDLAPPQARFAVADDEGAARLIEVLVGGGIPIVEAAPDESRLERLFLGGAAEPPTAPGSAAPSGPSA
;
A
#
# COMPACT_ATOMS: atom_id res chain seq x y z
N MET A 1 -2.55 -3.13 1.14
CA MET A 1 -2.36 -2.93 2.60
C MET A 1 -2.08 -4.28 3.24
N ARG A 2 -1.02 -4.37 4.05
CA ARG A 2 -0.68 -5.56 4.84
C ARG A 2 -1.10 -5.35 6.27
N VAL A 3 -1.75 -6.35 6.85
CA VAL A 3 -2.19 -6.34 8.25
C VAL A 3 -1.62 -7.58 8.93
N ARG A 4 -1.02 -7.37 10.10
CA ARG A 4 -0.54 -8.44 10.97
C ARG A 4 -1.36 -8.45 12.23
N SER A 5 -1.90 -9.61 12.59
CA SER A 5 -2.65 -9.81 13.84
C SER A 5 -1.79 -10.47 14.91
N LEU A 6 -2.33 -10.54 16.13
CA LEU A 6 -1.82 -11.50 17.12
C LEU A 6 -1.93 -12.93 16.57
N ALA A 7 -1.03 -13.81 17.03
CA ALA A 7 -1.00 -15.21 16.62
C ALA A 7 -2.36 -15.89 16.85
N GLY A 8 -2.84 -16.65 15.85
CA GLY A 8 -4.10 -17.39 15.93
C GLY A 8 -5.39 -16.55 15.89
N ALA A 9 -5.32 -15.22 15.75
CA ALA A 9 -6.51 -14.38 15.67
C ALA A 9 -7.23 -14.52 14.31
N LEU A 10 -6.48 -14.40 13.21
CA LEU A 10 -7.03 -14.57 11.86
C LEU A 10 -7.55 -16.00 11.61
N GLU A 11 -6.87 -17.00 12.17
CA GLU A 11 -7.24 -18.42 12.04
C GLU A 11 -8.56 -18.73 12.75
N ARG A 12 -8.78 -18.14 13.94
CA ARG A 12 -10.03 -18.33 14.71
C ARG A 12 -11.25 -17.72 14.05
N VAL A 13 -11.08 -16.59 13.35
CA VAL A 13 -12.18 -15.89 12.68
C VAL A 13 -12.59 -16.60 11.39
N GLY A 14 -11.64 -17.25 10.73
CA GLY A 14 -11.87 -17.97 9.49
C GLY A 14 -12.02 -17.05 8.28
N ARG A 15 -11.76 -17.61 7.09
CA ARG A 15 -11.71 -16.86 5.83
C ARG A 15 -13.03 -16.16 5.48
N ASP A 16 -14.15 -16.83 5.68
CA ASP A 16 -15.48 -16.34 5.29
C ASP A 16 -15.86 -15.06 6.06
N THR A 17 -15.71 -15.09 7.38
CA THR A 17 -15.92 -13.93 8.24
C THR A 17 -14.98 -12.79 7.88
N LEU A 18 -13.70 -13.09 7.56
CA LEU A 18 -12.74 -12.07 7.17
C LEU A 18 -13.15 -11.37 5.86
N VAL A 19 -13.64 -12.14 4.88
CA VAL A 19 -14.15 -11.60 3.60
C VAL A 19 -15.36 -10.71 3.86
N ALA A 20 -16.28 -11.11 4.75
CA ALA A 20 -17.44 -10.30 5.11
C ALA A 20 -17.05 -8.97 5.78
N LEU A 21 -16.04 -9.00 6.67
CA LEU A 21 -15.49 -7.81 7.30
C LEU A 21 -14.78 -6.89 6.30
N ALA A 22 -13.98 -7.44 5.39
CA ALA A 22 -13.32 -6.67 4.34
C ALA A 22 -14.33 -5.95 3.44
N ARG A 23 -15.39 -6.66 3.01
CA ARG A 23 -16.46 -6.08 2.18
C ARG A 23 -17.22 -4.95 2.88
N ARG A 24 -17.44 -5.04 4.18
CA ARG A 24 -18.04 -3.94 4.96
C ARG A 24 -17.21 -2.66 4.91
N ALA A 25 -15.89 -2.78 4.79
CA ALA A 25 -14.98 -1.66 4.64
C ALA A 25 -14.73 -1.26 3.17
N ASN A 26 -15.45 -1.85 2.20
CA ASN A 26 -15.18 -1.73 0.77
C ASN A 26 -13.72 -2.12 0.39
N ALA A 27 -13.20 -3.15 1.05
CA ALA A 27 -11.89 -3.73 0.79
C ALA A 27 -12.01 -5.18 0.31
N ASP A 28 -11.04 -5.63 -0.46
CA ASP A 28 -10.95 -7.01 -0.94
C ASP A 28 -9.75 -7.73 -0.33
N ILE A 29 -9.91 -9.01 0.00
CA ILE A 29 -8.79 -9.84 0.46
C ILE A 29 -8.03 -10.33 -0.76
N VAL A 30 -6.76 -9.95 -0.84
CA VAL A 30 -5.83 -10.41 -1.88
C VAL A 30 -5.16 -11.71 -1.46
N ASP A 31 -4.69 -11.76 -0.21
CA ASP A 31 -3.97 -12.90 0.33
C ASP A 31 -4.25 -13.09 1.82
N LEU A 32 -4.29 -14.34 2.26
CA LEU A 32 -4.51 -14.71 3.65
C LEU A 32 -3.50 -15.79 4.06
N ALA A 33 -2.43 -15.35 4.74
CA ALA A 33 -1.33 -16.19 5.19
C ALA A 33 -1.06 -15.91 6.68
N PRO A 34 -1.82 -16.54 7.60
CA PRO A 34 -1.72 -16.26 9.03
C PRO A 34 -0.26 -16.31 9.53
N PRO A 35 0.17 -15.35 10.39
CA PRO A 35 -0.62 -14.30 11.05
C PRO A 35 -0.79 -13.00 10.24
N GLN A 36 -0.58 -13.04 8.92
CA GLN A 36 -0.64 -11.90 8.02
C GLN A 36 -1.82 -12.02 7.04
N ALA A 37 -2.37 -10.87 6.66
CA ALA A 37 -3.37 -10.78 5.60
C ALA A 37 -3.09 -9.55 4.73
N ARG A 38 -3.35 -9.68 3.42
CA ARG A 38 -3.25 -8.58 2.46
C ARG A 38 -4.62 -8.19 1.96
N PHE A 39 -4.88 -6.89 2.03
CA PHE A 39 -6.12 -6.29 1.58
C PHE A 39 -5.84 -5.27 0.48
N ALA A 40 -6.64 -5.30 -0.58
CA ALA A 40 -6.73 -4.24 -1.56
C ALA A 40 -7.72 -3.19 -1.02
N VAL A 41 -7.28 -1.93 -0.99
CA VAL A 41 -8.03 -0.80 -0.47
C VAL A 41 -7.82 0.36 -1.43
N ALA A 42 -8.90 1.07 -1.78
CA ALA A 42 -8.85 2.12 -2.79
C ALA A 42 -8.11 3.38 -2.30
N ASP A 43 -8.35 3.78 -1.05
CA ASP A 43 -7.89 5.04 -0.48
C ASP A 43 -7.57 4.91 1.02
N ASP A 44 -6.86 5.89 1.59
CA ASP A 44 -6.51 5.94 3.02
C ASP A 44 -7.74 5.91 3.94
N GLU A 45 -8.85 6.54 3.54
CA GLU A 45 -10.10 6.48 4.30
C GLU A 45 -10.67 5.05 4.34
N GLY A 46 -10.54 4.31 3.25
CA GLY A 46 -10.88 2.89 3.21
C GLY A 46 -9.98 2.05 4.12
N ALA A 47 -8.69 2.39 4.20
CA ALA A 47 -7.75 1.71 5.09
C ALA A 47 -8.10 1.95 6.57
N ALA A 48 -8.49 3.17 6.94
CA ALA A 48 -8.97 3.49 8.28
C ALA A 48 -10.24 2.71 8.63
N ARG A 49 -11.25 2.71 7.74
CA ARG A 49 -12.48 1.91 7.93
C ARG A 49 -12.19 0.42 8.07
N LEU A 50 -11.26 -0.11 7.30
CA LEU A 50 -10.86 -1.51 7.38
C LEU A 50 -10.30 -1.83 8.78
N ILE A 51 -9.43 -0.99 9.31
CA ILE A 51 -8.88 -1.16 10.67
C ILE A 51 -10.02 -1.12 11.70
N GLU A 52 -10.92 -0.14 11.62
CA GLU A 52 -12.06 -0.02 12.53
C GLU A 52 -12.96 -1.27 12.51
N VAL A 53 -13.28 -1.78 11.31
CA VAL A 53 -14.13 -2.96 11.16
C VAL A 53 -13.45 -4.22 11.68
N LEU A 54 -12.15 -4.38 11.45
CA LEU A 54 -11.39 -5.53 11.95
C LEU A 54 -11.28 -5.51 13.48
N VAL A 55 -10.97 -4.36 14.07
CA VAL A 55 -10.90 -4.19 15.54
C VAL A 55 -12.28 -4.37 16.17
N GLY A 56 -13.32 -3.76 15.59
CA GLY A 56 -14.71 -3.93 16.02
C GLY A 56 -15.23 -5.36 15.86
N GLY A 57 -14.66 -6.11 14.91
CA GLY A 57 -14.88 -7.55 14.71
C GLY A 57 -14.09 -8.45 15.68
N GLY A 58 -13.35 -7.87 16.62
CA GLY A 58 -12.57 -8.61 17.62
C GLY A 58 -11.24 -9.16 17.11
N ILE A 59 -10.72 -8.65 15.97
CA ILE A 59 -9.42 -9.04 15.43
C ILE A 59 -8.36 -8.07 15.99
N PRO A 60 -7.51 -8.49 16.95
CA PRO A 60 -6.43 -7.66 17.44
C PRO A 60 -5.36 -7.46 16.36
N ILE A 61 -5.25 -6.22 15.87
CA ILE A 61 -4.23 -5.79 14.92
C ILE A 61 -2.97 -5.39 15.68
N VAL A 62 -1.83 -5.92 15.27
CA VAL A 62 -0.50 -5.57 15.80
C VAL A 62 0.16 -4.54 14.89
N GLU A 63 0.01 -4.69 13.58
CA GLU A 63 0.64 -3.83 12.58
C GLU A 63 -0.26 -3.70 11.35
N ALA A 64 -0.31 -2.49 10.78
CA ALA A 64 -1.01 -2.19 9.55
C ALA A 64 -0.14 -1.25 8.70
N ALA A 65 0.29 -1.73 7.52
CA ALA A 65 1.21 -1.01 6.65
C ALA A 65 0.70 -0.97 5.18
N PRO A 66 1.01 0.08 4.40
CA PRO A 66 0.79 0.07 2.96
C PRO A 66 1.64 -1.03 2.29
N ASP A 67 1.18 -1.60 1.17
CA ASP A 67 1.92 -2.68 0.48
C ASP A 67 3.16 -2.17 -0.25
N GLU A 68 3.11 -0.92 -0.72
CA GLU A 68 4.24 -0.20 -1.30
C GLU A 68 4.74 0.82 -0.28
N SER A 69 6.01 0.71 0.08
CA SER A 69 6.64 1.73 0.91
C SER A 69 6.72 3.02 0.10
N ARG A 70 6.29 4.15 0.68
CA ARG A 70 6.41 5.50 0.07
C ARG A 70 7.83 5.78 -0.45
N LEU A 71 8.84 5.16 0.17
CA LEU A 71 10.23 5.17 -0.29
C LEU A 71 10.45 4.40 -1.59
N GLU A 72 9.88 3.21 -1.77
CA GLU A 72 10.02 2.42 -3.00
C GLU A 72 9.45 3.18 -4.22
N ARG A 73 8.36 3.93 -4.04
CA ARG A 73 7.83 4.82 -5.09
C ARG A 73 8.75 6.00 -5.41
N LEU A 74 9.51 6.53 -4.45
CA LEU A 74 10.50 7.59 -4.71
C LEU A 74 11.68 7.06 -5.54
N PHE A 75 12.07 5.80 -5.34
CA PHE A 75 13.17 5.19 -6.09
C PHE A 75 12.73 4.60 -7.45
N LEU A 76 11.49 4.11 -7.58
CA LEU A 76 10.96 3.66 -8.88
C LEU A 76 10.43 4.81 -9.75
N GLY A 77 9.88 5.87 -9.15
CA GLY A 77 9.41 7.08 -9.86
C GLY A 77 10.50 8.11 -10.14
N GLY A 78 11.69 7.95 -9.54
CA GLY A 78 12.87 8.80 -9.77
C GLY A 78 13.68 8.44 -11.02
N ALA A 79 13.30 7.38 -11.75
CA ALA A 79 13.81 7.11 -13.09
C ALA A 79 13.02 7.84 -14.19
N ALA A 80 12.35 8.95 -13.84
CA ALA A 80 11.83 9.89 -14.82
C ALA A 80 13.00 10.66 -15.42
N GLU A 81 13.50 10.10 -16.54
CA GLU A 81 14.32 10.68 -17.60
C GLU A 81 15.59 11.45 -17.18
N PRO A 82 16.79 11.10 -17.71
CA PRO A 82 17.93 12.01 -17.60
C PRO A 82 17.50 13.36 -18.19
N PRO A 83 17.80 14.50 -17.54
CA PRO A 83 17.56 15.79 -18.14
C PRO A 83 18.32 15.80 -19.47
N THR A 84 17.57 15.74 -20.58
CA THR A 84 18.11 16.06 -21.90
C THR A 84 18.74 17.43 -21.75
N ALA A 85 20.07 17.47 -21.77
CA ALA A 85 20.82 18.71 -21.63
C ALA A 85 20.26 19.72 -22.64
N PRO A 86 19.75 20.88 -22.20
CA PRO A 86 19.44 21.93 -23.15
C PRO A 86 20.75 22.27 -23.88
N GLY A 87 20.66 22.26 -25.21
CA GLY A 87 21.78 22.27 -26.13
C GLY A 87 22.91 23.22 -25.73
N SER A 88 24.13 22.72 -25.88
CA SER A 88 25.33 23.55 -25.95
C SER A 88 25.23 24.40 -27.22
N ALA A 89 24.48 25.49 -27.14
CA ALA A 89 24.49 26.56 -28.12
C ALA A 89 25.81 27.31 -27.93
N ALA A 90 26.80 27.00 -28.78
CA ALA A 90 28.01 27.79 -28.91
C ALA A 90 27.62 29.20 -29.37
N PRO A 91 28.06 30.28 -28.70
CA PRO A 91 27.91 31.62 -29.24
C PRO A 91 28.80 31.76 -30.47
N SER A 92 28.19 32.06 -31.61
CA SER A 92 28.88 32.55 -32.80
C SER A 92 29.68 33.81 -32.43
N GLY A 93 31.01 33.70 -32.44
CA GLY A 93 31.94 34.83 -32.37
C GLY A 93 32.29 35.34 -33.77
N PRO A 94 32.46 36.66 -33.96
CA PRO A 94 32.48 37.30 -35.28
C PRO A 94 33.80 37.13 -36.03
N SER A 95 33.70 37.21 -37.36
CA SER A 95 34.80 37.44 -38.29
C SER A 95 35.66 38.64 -37.89
N ALA A 96 36.97 38.45 -37.97
CA ALA A 96 37.98 39.46 -38.32
C ALA A 96 39.20 38.75 -38.93
#